data_AF-A0A409W8Q4-F1
#
_entry.id   AF-A0A409W8Q4-F1
#
_cell.length_a   1.000
_cell.length_b   1.000
_cell.length_c   1.000
_cell.angle_alpha   90.00
_cell.angle_beta   90.00
_cell.angle_gamma   90.00
#
_symmetry.space_group_name_H-M   'P 1'
#
loop_
_entity.id
_entity.type
_entity.pdbx_description
1 polymer ?
#
loop_
_entity_poly.entity_id
_entity_poly.type
_entity_poly.pdbx_seq_one_letter_code
_entity_poly.pdbx_strand_id
1 'polypeptide(L)'
;MDTNKNSIVYRPYAGEADLPHIMALVQSELSEPYVIYTFRYFLHQWPQLSFLCKLRPPFTELIILCFQELRGGLETLNFGGAQGYHSPNVGESNFEGGVQRLHNAYPNDDPDATPIGAIVCKQSMHRDLANRGYIAMLSVDKQWRKRGIATTLVQKSIQAMKQEGVDEIVLETEYDNYAALSLYESLGFIREKRLYRFYLNGKDAFRLILAVPTDGSSSDDDDDERSHLPPMMRSSRFRQRMARRVIRISAYDDEEDDVSGR
;
A
#
# COMPACT_ATOMS: atom_id res chain seq x y z
N MET A 1 -22.69 -10.04 -13.64
CA MET A 1 -22.80 -8.79 -12.85
C MET A 1 -21.40 -8.19 -12.77
N ASP A 2 -21.04 -7.38 -13.76
CA ASP A 2 -19.77 -6.65 -13.76
C ASP A 2 -19.81 -5.59 -12.66
N THR A 3 -19.16 -5.91 -11.56
CA THR A 3 -18.93 -4.95 -10.47
C THR A 3 -17.88 -3.98 -10.98
N ASN A 4 -18.39 -2.86 -11.49
CA ASN A 4 -17.67 -1.80 -12.19
C ASN A 4 -16.43 -1.38 -11.38
N LYS A 5 -15.21 -1.54 -11.94
CA LYS A 5 -13.94 -1.14 -11.28
C LYS A 5 -13.97 0.30 -10.74
N ASN A 6 -14.85 1.15 -11.27
CA ASN A 6 -15.08 2.52 -10.82
C ASN A 6 -15.66 2.65 -9.39
N SER A 7 -16.06 1.57 -8.74
CA SER A 7 -16.58 1.59 -7.37
C SER A 7 -15.52 1.35 -6.29
N ILE A 8 -14.26 1.09 -6.61
CA ILE A 8 -13.22 0.86 -5.59
C ILE A 8 -12.40 2.14 -5.42
N VAL A 9 -12.31 2.62 -4.18
CA VAL A 9 -11.50 3.78 -3.81
C VAL A 9 -10.29 3.30 -3.03
N TYR A 10 -9.12 3.81 -3.38
CA TYR A 10 -7.85 3.54 -2.72
C TYR A 10 -7.37 4.81 -2.02
N ARG A 11 -6.95 4.69 -0.76
CA ARG A 11 -6.34 5.81 -0.02
C ARG A 11 -5.18 5.33 0.84
N PRO A 12 -4.24 6.23 1.19
CA PRO A 12 -3.24 5.95 2.22
C PRO A 12 -3.90 5.63 3.57
N TYR A 13 -3.17 4.95 4.44
CA TYR A 13 -3.52 4.84 5.86
C TYR A 13 -3.65 6.24 6.50
N ALA A 14 -4.76 6.48 7.18
CA ALA A 14 -5.08 7.80 7.72
C ALA A 14 -4.86 7.92 9.24
N GLY A 15 -4.85 6.80 9.98
CA GLY A 15 -4.64 6.80 11.42
C GLY A 15 -5.32 5.65 12.13
N GLU A 16 -5.33 5.70 13.47
CA GLU A 16 -5.78 4.61 14.34
C GLU A 16 -7.22 4.12 14.08
N ALA A 17 -8.09 4.95 13.50
CA ALA A 17 -9.44 4.52 13.12
C ALA A 17 -9.44 3.40 12.06
N ASP A 18 -8.41 3.34 11.20
CA ASP A 18 -8.27 2.26 10.21
C ASP A 18 -7.78 0.95 10.84
N LEU A 19 -7.11 1.02 12.00
CA LEU A 19 -6.34 -0.09 12.55
C LEU A 19 -7.20 -1.34 12.86
N PRO A 20 -8.35 -1.24 13.57
CA PRO A 20 -9.21 -2.40 13.82
C PRO A 20 -9.65 -3.09 12.54
N HIS A 21 -9.93 -2.30 11.49
CA HIS A 21 -10.40 -2.78 10.20
C HIS A 21 -9.31 -3.49 9.39
N ILE A 22 -8.10 -2.92 9.37
CA ILE A 22 -6.92 -3.55 8.74
C ILE A 22 -6.60 -4.86 9.46
N MET A 23 -6.62 -4.85 10.80
CA MET A 23 -6.34 -6.03 11.61
C MET A 23 -7.34 -7.16 11.31
N ALA A 24 -8.64 -6.85 11.30
CA ALA A 24 -9.68 -7.84 10.99
C ALA A 24 -9.47 -8.48 9.61
N LEU A 25 -9.19 -7.67 8.58
CA LEU A 25 -8.94 -8.15 7.21
C LEU A 25 -7.65 -8.96 7.08
N VAL A 26 -6.59 -8.61 7.81
CA VAL A 26 -5.32 -9.35 7.77
C VAL A 26 -5.46 -10.68 8.50
N GLN A 27 -6.09 -10.69 9.68
CA GLN A 27 -6.29 -11.89 10.49
C GLN A 27 -7.22 -12.91 9.82
N SER A 28 -8.15 -12.49 8.96
CA SER A 28 -9.01 -13.41 8.22
C SER A 28 -8.33 -14.08 7.02
N GLU A 29 -7.19 -13.54 6.57
CA GLU A 29 -6.56 -13.93 5.30
C GLU A 29 -5.13 -14.44 5.39
N LEU A 30 -4.37 -14.09 6.44
CA LEU A 30 -3.01 -14.57 6.64
C LEU A 30 -2.95 -15.69 7.68
N SER A 31 -2.00 -16.60 7.50
CA SER A 31 -1.77 -17.78 8.36
C SER A 31 -1.13 -17.43 9.70
N GLU A 32 -0.38 -16.32 9.78
CA GLU A 32 0.37 -15.91 10.96
C GLU A 32 -0.41 -14.91 11.83
N PRO A 33 -0.51 -15.14 13.16
CA PRO A 33 -1.15 -14.20 14.06
C PRO A 33 -0.26 -12.98 14.31
N TYR A 34 -0.75 -11.80 13.94
CA TYR A 34 -0.10 -10.53 14.26
C TYR A 34 -0.77 -9.85 15.46
N VAL A 35 0.05 -9.43 16.42
CA VAL A 35 -0.41 -8.61 17.56
C VAL A 35 -0.51 -7.14 17.15
N ILE A 36 -1.38 -6.37 17.82
CA ILE A 36 -1.61 -4.94 17.52
C ILE A 36 -0.32 -4.10 17.47
N TYR A 37 0.66 -4.42 18.32
CA TYR A 37 1.94 -3.71 18.36
C TYR A 37 2.73 -3.82 17.06
N THR A 38 2.63 -4.96 16.36
CA THR A 38 3.26 -5.14 15.06
C THR A 38 2.67 -4.16 14.06
N PHE A 39 1.34 -4.05 13.98
CA PHE A 39 0.69 -3.09 13.09
C PHE A 39 1.08 -1.65 13.41
N ARG A 40 1.03 -1.26 14.69
CA ARG A 40 1.41 0.11 15.10
C ARG A 40 2.85 0.44 14.77
N TYR A 41 3.78 -0.49 14.94
CA TYR A 41 5.18 -0.32 14.54
C TYR A 41 5.29 0.11 13.07
N PHE A 42 4.60 -0.60 12.16
CA PHE A 42 4.60 -0.25 10.74
C PHE A 42 3.84 1.05 10.45
N LEU A 43 2.60 1.13 10.92
CA LEU A 43 1.64 2.15 10.50
C LEU A 43 1.90 3.52 11.14
N HIS A 44 2.60 3.59 12.28
CA HIS A 44 3.01 4.88 12.87
C HIS A 44 4.29 5.42 12.25
N GLN A 45 5.23 4.55 11.86
CA GLN A 45 6.51 4.96 11.31
C GLN A 45 6.46 5.19 9.79
N TRP A 46 5.62 4.43 9.08
CA TRP A 46 5.48 4.51 7.63
C TRP A 46 4.01 4.55 7.15
N PRO A 47 3.18 5.48 7.69
CA PRO A 47 1.79 5.61 7.27
C PRO A 47 1.64 5.84 5.75
N GLN A 48 2.56 6.60 5.16
CA GLN A 48 2.57 6.98 3.75
C GLN A 48 2.89 5.84 2.78
N LEU A 49 3.46 4.73 3.26
CA LEU A 49 3.79 3.56 2.45
C LEU A 49 2.67 2.51 2.43
N SER A 50 1.68 2.68 3.32
CA SER A 50 0.61 1.73 3.56
C SER A 50 -0.71 2.27 2.99
N PHE A 51 -1.48 1.39 2.35
CA PHE A 51 -2.71 1.76 1.65
C PHE A 51 -3.83 0.79 1.98
N LEU A 52 -5.06 1.28 1.87
CA LEU A 52 -6.26 0.48 1.95
C LEU A 52 -7.22 0.87 0.83
N CYS A 53 -8.14 -0.04 0.52
CA CYS A 53 -9.21 0.23 -0.42
C CYS A 53 -10.56 -0.26 0.08
N LYS A 54 -11.59 0.48 -0.28
CA LYS A 54 -12.98 0.21 0.08
C LYS A 54 -13.91 0.43 -1.10
N LEU A 55 -15.14 -0.03 -0.96
CA LEU A 55 -16.20 0.27 -1.91
C LEU A 55 -16.68 1.71 -1.70
N ARG A 56 -16.86 2.42 -2.80
CA ARG A 56 -17.63 3.64 -2.85
C ARG A 56 -19.10 3.26 -2.62
N PRO A 57 -19.79 3.89 -1.65
CA PRO A 57 -21.22 3.68 -1.51
C PRO A 57 -21.94 4.06 -2.82
N PRO A 58 -22.96 3.29 -3.24
CA PRO A 58 -23.75 3.63 -4.40
C PRO A 58 -24.37 5.03 -4.24
N PHE A 59 -24.52 5.75 -5.36
CA PHE A 59 -25.00 7.13 -5.39
C PHE A 59 -26.36 7.32 -4.68
N THR A 60 -27.18 6.27 -4.65
CA THR A 60 -28.46 6.22 -3.94
C THR A 60 -28.31 6.25 -2.42
N GLU A 61 -27.32 5.57 -1.85
CA GLU A 61 -27.05 5.60 -0.41
C GLU A 61 -26.47 6.95 0.00
N LEU A 62 -25.65 7.58 -0.85
CA LEU A 62 -25.16 8.95 -0.64
C LEU A 62 -26.32 9.96 -0.54
N ILE A 63 -27.35 9.81 -1.37
CA ILE A 63 -28.56 10.65 -1.29
C ILE A 63 -29.34 10.37 0.01
N ILE A 64 -29.53 9.11 0.39
CA ILE A 64 -30.28 8.74 1.61
C ILE A 64 -29.59 9.25 2.87
N LEU A 65 -28.26 9.06 2.99
CA LEU A 65 -27.48 9.58 4.11
C LEU A 65 -27.60 11.12 4.18
N CYS A 66 -27.48 11.81 3.04
CA CYS A 66 -27.63 13.26 2.97
C CYS A 66 -29.00 13.72 3.49
N PHE A 67 -30.08 13.01 3.13
CA PHE A 67 -31.42 13.29 3.62
C PHE A 67 -31.60 12.98 5.12
N GLN A 68 -30.95 11.96 5.65
CA GLN A 68 -31.00 11.62 7.08
C GLN A 68 -30.29 12.67 7.94
N GLU A 69 -29.16 13.19 7.48
CA GLU A 69 -28.38 14.21 8.19
C GLU A 69 -29.06 15.59 8.13
N LEU A 70 -29.69 15.94 7.00
CA LEU A 70 -30.58 17.10 6.90
C LEU A 70 -31.81 17.00 7.83
N ARG A 71 -32.35 15.79 8.04
CA ARG A 71 -33.42 15.56 9.03
C ARG A 71 -32.91 15.67 10.47
N GLY A 72 -31.71 15.15 10.77
CA GLY A 72 -31.07 15.31 12.08
C GLY A 72 -30.77 16.77 12.43
N GLY A 73 -30.41 17.60 11.44
CA GLY A 73 -30.23 19.04 11.62
C GLY A 73 -31.54 19.83 11.79
N LEU A 74 -32.66 19.32 11.26
CA LEU A 74 -33.98 19.94 11.41
C LEU A 74 -34.61 19.68 12.80
N GLU A 75 -34.22 18.61 13.51
CA GLU A 75 -34.69 18.37 14.89
C GLU A 75 -34.01 19.28 15.92
N THR A 76 -32.85 19.89 15.57
CA THR A 76 -32.18 20.89 16.43
C THR A 76 -32.67 22.32 16.27
N LEU A 77 -33.57 22.58 15.30
CA LEU A 77 -34.23 23.88 15.18
C LEU A 77 -35.59 23.81 15.89
N ASN A 78 -35.60 24.27 17.15
CA ASN A 78 -36.83 24.57 17.88
C ASN A 78 -37.78 25.37 16.98
N PHE A 79 -38.90 24.75 16.60
CA PHE A 79 -39.97 25.39 15.85
C PHE A 79 -40.69 26.43 16.72
N GLY A 80 -40.11 27.63 16.78
CA GLY A 80 -40.83 28.85 17.07
C GLY A 80 -41.35 29.46 15.78
N GLY A 81 -42.62 29.25 15.47
CA GLY A 81 -43.44 30.18 14.68
C GLY A 81 -43.37 30.10 13.13
N ALA A 82 -44.47 29.60 12.58
CA ALA A 82 -45.26 30.21 11.49
C ALA A 82 -44.73 30.31 10.03
N GLN A 83 -45.57 29.69 9.16
CA GLN A 83 -46.00 30.09 7.81
C GLN A 83 -45.10 29.93 6.57
N GLY A 84 -45.58 29.08 5.66
CA GLY A 84 -45.63 29.32 4.21
C GLY A 84 -44.37 29.01 3.41
N TYR A 85 -44.29 27.83 2.79
CA TYR A 85 -43.31 27.56 1.72
C TYR A 85 -43.99 27.02 0.46
N HIS A 86 -43.94 27.84 -0.58
CA HIS A 86 -44.20 27.48 -1.97
C HIS A 86 -43.17 26.43 -2.46
N SER A 87 -43.63 25.47 -3.25
CA SER A 87 -42.78 24.50 -3.93
C SER A 87 -41.99 25.18 -5.07
N PRO A 88 -40.63 25.13 -5.08
CA PRO A 88 -39.88 25.63 -6.22
C PRO A 88 -39.72 24.53 -7.28
N ASN A 89 -40.01 24.90 -8.53
CA ASN A 89 -39.71 24.13 -9.73
C ASN A 89 -38.23 23.74 -9.76
N VAL A 90 -37.94 22.43 -9.80
CA VAL A 90 -36.58 21.90 -9.90
C VAL A 90 -36.20 21.82 -11.37
N GLY A 91 -35.46 22.81 -11.86
CA GLY A 91 -34.85 22.79 -13.19
C GLY A 91 -33.63 21.86 -13.25
N GLU A 92 -33.45 21.19 -14.39
CA GLU A 92 -32.40 20.19 -14.68
C GLU A 92 -30.96 20.71 -14.51
N SER A 93 -30.75 22.03 -14.48
CA SER A 93 -29.44 22.67 -14.25
C SER A 93 -28.88 22.55 -12.83
N ASN A 94 -29.68 22.05 -11.87
CA ASN A 94 -29.26 21.84 -10.48
C ASN A 94 -28.67 20.44 -10.21
N PHE A 95 -28.68 19.54 -11.19
CA PHE A 95 -28.23 18.15 -10.98
C PHE A 95 -26.71 18.05 -10.83
N GLU A 96 -25.92 18.65 -11.74
CA GLU A 96 -24.45 18.63 -11.65
C GLU A 96 -23.92 19.34 -10.39
N GLY A 97 -24.53 20.47 -10.02
CA GLY A 97 -24.21 21.18 -8.78
C GLY A 97 -24.55 20.37 -7.52
N GLY A 98 -25.62 19.57 -7.56
CA GLY A 98 -25.99 18.63 -6.50
C GLY A 98 -25.01 17.46 -6.37
N VAL A 99 -24.56 16.91 -7.50
CA VAL A 99 -23.56 15.82 -7.55
C VAL A 99 -22.23 16.27 -6.93
N GLN A 100 -21.75 17.47 -7.27
CA GLN A 100 -20.52 18.02 -6.69
C GLN A 100 -20.66 18.30 -5.19
N ARG A 101 -21.84 18.74 -4.73
CA ARG A 101 -22.12 18.95 -3.30
C ARG A 101 -22.19 17.63 -2.53
N LEU A 102 -22.80 16.58 -3.09
CA LEU A 102 -22.84 15.24 -2.49
C LEU A 102 -21.43 14.61 -2.41
N HIS A 103 -20.60 14.82 -3.44
CA HIS A 103 -19.19 14.40 -3.44
C HIS A 103 -18.36 15.08 -2.35
N ASN A 104 -18.67 16.34 -2.03
CA ASN A 104 -18.00 17.09 -0.97
C ASN A 104 -18.60 16.83 0.42
N ALA A 105 -19.89 16.46 0.51
CA ALA A 105 -20.59 16.21 1.77
C ALA A 105 -20.27 14.84 2.38
N TYR A 106 -20.02 13.82 1.55
CA TYR A 106 -19.49 12.53 1.99
C TYR A 106 -18.09 12.37 1.42
N PRO A 107 -17.04 12.88 2.11
CA PRO A 107 -15.67 12.57 1.73
C PRO A 107 -15.53 11.05 1.64
N ASN A 108 -14.68 10.55 0.73
CA ASN A 108 -14.40 9.12 0.58
C ASN A 108 -13.76 8.48 1.83
N ASP A 109 -13.83 9.13 3.00
CA ASP A 109 -13.12 8.89 4.23
C ASP A 109 -14.08 8.55 5.38
N ASP A 110 -15.23 7.93 5.09
CA ASP A 110 -15.96 7.18 6.13
C ASP A 110 -14.96 6.21 6.82
N PRO A 111 -14.60 6.45 8.09
CA PRO A 111 -13.62 5.65 8.81
C PRO A 111 -14.19 4.29 9.24
N ASP A 112 -15.52 4.13 9.20
CA ASP A 112 -16.23 2.90 9.59
C ASP A 112 -16.48 1.96 8.40
N ALA A 113 -16.17 2.41 7.17
CA ALA A 113 -16.34 1.59 5.99
C ALA A 113 -15.24 0.51 5.91
N THR A 114 -15.65 -0.75 6.10
CA THR A 114 -14.80 -1.93 6.05
C THR A 114 -13.94 -1.99 4.77
N PRO A 115 -12.60 -2.06 4.89
CA PRO A 115 -11.72 -2.20 3.75
C PRO A 115 -11.87 -3.59 3.15
N ILE A 116 -11.84 -3.65 1.81
CA ILE A 116 -11.82 -4.90 1.04
C ILE A 116 -10.40 -5.30 0.63
N GLY A 117 -9.41 -4.44 0.91
CA GLY A 117 -7.99 -4.68 0.65
C GLY A 117 -7.12 -3.73 1.46
N ALA A 118 -5.97 -4.23 1.91
CA ALA A 118 -4.97 -3.46 2.65
C ALA A 118 -3.55 -3.97 2.36
N ILE A 119 -2.59 -3.04 2.33
CA ILE A 119 -1.16 -3.32 2.26
C ILE A 119 -0.44 -2.52 3.34
N VAL A 120 0.44 -3.19 4.08
CA VAL A 120 1.25 -2.60 5.15
C VAL A 120 2.73 -2.76 4.82
N CYS A 121 3.45 -1.64 4.88
CA CYS A 121 4.81 -1.53 4.38
C CYS A 121 5.72 -0.79 5.36
N LYS A 122 7.03 -0.95 5.21
CA LYS A 122 8.06 -0.07 5.79
C LYS A 122 9.16 0.24 4.79
N GLN A 123 9.99 1.21 5.12
CA GLN A 123 11.23 1.49 4.42
C GLN A 123 12.32 1.98 5.38
N SER A 124 13.48 1.33 5.37
CA SER A 124 14.58 1.72 6.25
C SER A 124 15.92 1.38 5.64
N MET A 125 16.99 2.03 6.11
CA MET A 125 18.35 1.58 5.81
C MET A 125 18.54 0.14 6.29
N HIS A 126 19.03 -0.71 5.40
CA HIS A 126 19.40 -2.07 5.72
C HIS A 126 20.91 -2.23 5.69
N ARG A 127 21.48 -2.59 6.83
CA ARG A 127 22.93 -2.76 7.05
C ARG A 127 23.75 -1.52 6.64
N ASP A 128 23.13 -0.34 6.70
CA ASP A 128 23.71 0.95 6.25
C ASP A 128 24.20 0.95 4.79
N LEU A 129 23.70 0.01 3.97
CA LEU A 129 24.14 -0.19 2.59
C LEU A 129 23.08 0.13 1.55
N ALA A 130 21.80 -0.11 1.85
CA ALA A 130 20.70 0.08 0.90
C ALA A 130 19.43 0.57 1.59
N ASN A 131 18.71 1.48 0.94
CA ASN A 131 17.37 1.90 1.29
C ASN A 131 16.39 0.80 0.90
N ARG A 132 15.94 0.00 1.87
CA ARG A 132 15.16 -1.20 1.61
C ARG A 132 13.71 -1.02 2.02
N GLY A 133 12.81 -1.14 1.05
CA GLY A 133 11.38 -1.27 1.24
C GLY A 133 11.01 -2.71 1.61
N TYR A 134 10.01 -2.88 2.46
CA TYR A 134 9.52 -4.18 2.88
C TYR A 134 7.99 -4.22 2.87
N ILE A 135 7.42 -5.14 2.11
CA ILE A 135 5.97 -5.41 2.12
C ILE A 135 5.71 -6.43 3.22
N ALA A 136 5.19 -5.96 4.35
CA ALA A 136 4.99 -6.79 5.53
C ALA A 136 3.73 -7.64 5.44
N MET A 137 2.64 -7.02 4.98
CA MET A 137 1.33 -7.66 4.90
C MET A 137 0.60 -7.16 3.65
N LEU A 138 -0.07 -8.07 2.95
CA LEU A 138 -0.98 -7.77 1.85
C LEU A 138 -2.20 -8.67 2.00
N SER A 139 -3.37 -8.07 2.15
CA SER A 139 -4.64 -8.79 2.24
C SER A 139 -5.68 -8.19 1.30
N VAL A 140 -6.45 -9.06 0.65
CA VAL A 140 -7.62 -8.72 -0.16
C VAL A 140 -8.71 -9.73 0.18
N ASP A 141 -9.89 -9.21 0.50
CA ASP A 141 -11.09 -10.00 0.79
C ASP A 141 -11.33 -11.02 -0.33
N LYS A 142 -11.57 -12.28 0.05
CA LYS A 142 -11.75 -13.41 -0.88
C LYS A 142 -12.76 -13.15 -1.98
N GLN A 143 -13.86 -12.45 -1.69
CA GLN A 143 -14.94 -12.15 -2.63
C GLN A 143 -14.52 -11.12 -3.70
N TRP A 144 -13.47 -10.34 -3.41
CA TRP A 144 -12.97 -9.25 -4.24
C TRP A 144 -11.66 -9.58 -4.96
N ARG A 145 -11.13 -10.80 -4.79
CA ARG A 145 -9.93 -11.28 -5.49
C ARG A 145 -10.12 -11.40 -6.99
N LYS A 146 -8.99 -11.51 -7.70
CA LYS A 146 -8.92 -11.63 -9.18
C LYS A 146 -9.48 -10.42 -9.94
N ARG A 147 -9.51 -9.25 -9.29
CA ARG A 147 -9.96 -7.97 -9.86
C ARG A 147 -8.86 -6.92 -10.00
N GLY A 148 -7.60 -7.31 -9.75
CA GLY A 148 -6.44 -6.41 -9.80
C GLY A 148 -6.22 -5.57 -8.54
N ILE A 149 -6.99 -5.78 -7.46
CA ILE A 149 -6.90 -4.97 -6.23
C ILE A 149 -5.51 -5.05 -5.60
N ALA A 150 -5.00 -6.28 -5.42
CA ALA A 150 -3.67 -6.52 -4.86
C ALA A 150 -2.58 -5.87 -5.71
N THR A 151 -2.68 -5.99 -7.04
CA THR A 151 -1.77 -5.34 -8.00
C THR A 151 -1.74 -3.83 -7.80
N THR A 152 -2.90 -3.17 -7.72
CA THR A 152 -3.00 -1.72 -7.50
C THR A 152 -2.43 -1.30 -6.15
N LEU A 153 -2.69 -2.06 -5.08
CA LEU A 153 -2.13 -1.77 -3.75
C LEU A 153 -0.60 -1.85 -3.75
N VAL A 154 -0.03 -2.93 -4.31
CA VAL A 154 1.42 -3.12 -4.39
C VAL A 154 2.05 -2.03 -5.26
N GLN A 155 1.46 -1.68 -6.41
CA GLN A 155 1.96 -0.61 -7.28
C GLN A 155 1.99 0.76 -6.56
N LYS A 156 0.94 1.08 -5.77
CA LYS A 156 0.89 2.32 -4.98
C LYS A 156 1.99 2.35 -3.93
N SER A 157 2.20 1.27 -3.17
CA SER A 157 3.29 1.19 -2.20
C SER A 157 4.68 1.26 -2.86
N ILE A 158 4.89 0.58 -3.99
CA ILE A 158 6.15 0.69 -4.76
C ILE A 158 6.39 2.13 -5.18
N GLN A 159 5.37 2.82 -5.70
CA GLN A 159 5.51 4.21 -6.12
C GLN A 159 5.85 5.13 -4.95
N ALA A 160 5.20 4.95 -3.79
CA ALA A 160 5.51 5.70 -2.58
C ALA A 160 6.96 5.45 -2.12
N MET A 161 7.40 4.19 -2.09
CA MET A 161 8.78 3.86 -1.71
C MET A 161 9.81 4.45 -2.68
N LYS A 162 9.52 4.44 -4.00
CA LYS A 162 10.37 5.08 -5.02
C LYS A 162 10.50 6.58 -4.82
N GLN A 163 9.42 7.25 -4.43
CA GLN A 163 9.46 8.69 -4.09
C GLN A 163 10.35 8.98 -2.87
N GLU A 164 10.52 8.01 -1.98
CA GLU A 164 11.43 8.07 -0.83
C GLU A 164 12.83 7.50 -1.12
N GLY A 165 13.17 7.27 -2.40
CA GLY A 165 14.50 6.84 -2.83
C GLY A 165 14.85 5.41 -2.45
N VAL A 166 13.89 4.48 -2.47
CA VAL A 166 14.13 3.05 -2.24
C VAL A 166 15.07 2.47 -3.30
N ASP A 167 16.05 1.67 -2.89
CA ASP A 167 16.97 0.95 -3.76
C ASP A 167 16.42 -0.42 -4.15
N GLU A 168 15.70 -1.06 -3.24
CA GLU A 168 15.14 -2.40 -3.42
C GLU A 168 13.93 -2.63 -2.53
N ILE A 169 13.00 -3.46 -2.99
CA ILE A 169 11.78 -3.82 -2.26
C ILE A 169 11.74 -5.33 -2.10
N VAL A 170 11.42 -5.78 -0.89
CA VAL A 170 11.48 -7.21 -0.54
C VAL A 170 10.23 -7.67 0.20
N LEU A 171 9.97 -8.97 0.13
CA LEU A 171 8.92 -9.66 0.91
C LEU A 171 9.17 -11.16 0.99
N GLU A 172 8.41 -11.84 1.83
CA GLU A 172 8.37 -13.29 1.95
C GLU A 172 6.95 -13.79 1.71
N THR A 173 6.83 -14.94 1.03
CA THR A 173 5.55 -15.63 0.86
C THR A 173 5.74 -17.14 0.95
N GLU A 174 4.72 -17.87 1.41
CA GLU A 174 4.74 -19.34 1.47
C GLU A 174 5.12 -19.92 0.10
N TYR A 175 5.97 -20.96 0.09
CA TYR A 175 6.51 -21.52 -1.14
C TYR A 175 5.43 -22.05 -2.11
N ASP A 176 4.26 -22.44 -1.57
CA ASP A 176 3.10 -22.96 -2.29
C ASP A 176 2.00 -21.90 -2.52
N ASN A 177 2.24 -20.64 -2.17
CA ASN A 177 1.32 -19.54 -2.48
C ASN A 177 1.48 -19.07 -3.93
N TYR A 178 1.09 -19.92 -4.88
CA TYR A 178 1.20 -19.66 -6.32
C TYR A 178 0.50 -18.37 -6.77
N ALA A 179 -0.58 -17.97 -6.09
CA ALA A 179 -1.28 -16.72 -6.39
C ALA A 179 -0.43 -15.49 -6.05
N ALA A 180 0.22 -15.48 -4.87
CA ALA A 180 1.13 -14.40 -4.49
C ALA A 180 2.40 -14.41 -5.36
N LEU A 181 2.99 -15.58 -5.61
CA LEU A 181 4.16 -15.72 -6.49
C LEU A 181 3.88 -15.14 -7.88
N SER A 182 2.77 -15.55 -8.51
CA SER A 182 2.38 -15.04 -9.83
C SER A 182 2.11 -13.53 -9.82
N LEU A 183 1.46 -13.01 -8.77
CA LEU A 183 1.24 -11.57 -8.60
C LEU A 183 2.56 -10.80 -8.57
N TYR A 184 3.48 -11.18 -7.68
CA TYR A 184 4.72 -10.43 -7.48
C TYR A 184 5.67 -10.59 -8.68
N GLU A 185 5.75 -11.77 -9.29
CA GLU A 185 6.52 -11.99 -10.51
C GLU A 185 6.01 -11.10 -11.66
N SER A 186 4.69 -10.95 -11.81
CA SER A 186 4.11 -10.04 -12.81
C SER A 186 4.44 -8.56 -12.58
N LEU A 187 4.83 -8.20 -11.35
CA LEU A 187 5.27 -6.86 -10.95
C LEU A 187 6.79 -6.69 -11.00
N GLY A 188 7.53 -7.70 -11.49
CA GLY A 188 8.98 -7.66 -11.66
C GLY A 188 9.78 -8.14 -10.46
N PHE A 189 9.14 -8.68 -9.42
CA PHE A 189 9.87 -9.35 -8.34
C PHE A 189 10.48 -10.66 -8.85
N ILE A 190 11.68 -10.97 -8.37
CA ILE A 190 12.36 -12.24 -8.61
C ILE A 190 12.58 -12.97 -7.29
N ARG A 191 12.68 -14.30 -7.34
CA ARG A 191 13.01 -15.12 -6.17
C ARG A 191 14.50 -14.95 -5.85
N GLU A 192 14.80 -14.42 -4.67
CA GLU A 192 16.17 -14.25 -4.17
C GLU A 192 16.68 -15.55 -3.53
N LYS A 193 15.90 -16.10 -2.60
CA LYS A 193 16.26 -17.31 -1.85
C LYS A 193 15.04 -18.04 -1.31
N ARG A 194 15.24 -19.31 -0.95
CA ARG A 194 14.28 -20.12 -0.18
C ARG A 194 14.69 -20.09 1.29
N LEU A 195 13.71 -19.92 2.18
CA LEU A 195 13.86 -19.92 3.62
C LEU A 195 13.17 -21.18 4.15
N TYR A 196 13.94 -22.11 4.72
CA TYR A 196 13.41 -23.38 5.20
C TYR A 196 12.69 -23.21 6.54
N ARG A 197 11.50 -23.80 6.69
CA ARG A 197 10.68 -23.75 7.91
C ARG A 197 10.51 -22.32 8.47
N PHE A 198 10.29 -21.37 7.57
CA PHE A 198 10.23 -19.95 7.90
C PHE A 198 8.96 -19.56 8.67
N TYR A 199 7.84 -20.19 8.33
CA TYR A 199 6.55 -19.95 8.98
C TYR A 199 6.36 -20.86 10.20
N LEU A 200 5.54 -20.44 11.17
CA LEU A 200 5.28 -21.20 12.41
C LEU A 200 4.64 -22.56 12.14
N ASN A 201 3.92 -22.69 11.02
CA ASN A 201 3.37 -23.94 10.54
C ASN A 201 4.43 -24.91 9.94
N GLY A 202 5.71 -24.53 9.96
CA GLY A 202 6.82 -25.31 9.42
C GLY A 202 7.00 -25.22 7.90
N LYS A 203 6.18 -24.42 7.20
CA LYS A 203 6.33 -24.22 5.76
C LYS A 203 7.53 -23.34 5.43
N ASP A 204 8.12 -23.64 4.29
CA ASP A 204 9.14 -22.80 3.68
C ASP A 204 8.54 -21.51 3.12
N ALA A 205 9.39 -20.50 2.95
CA ALA A 205 9.07 -19.28 2.24
C ALA A 205 10.02 -19.05 1.06
N PHE A 206 9.54 -18.33 0.05
CA PHE A 206 10.41 -17.64 -0.89
C PHE A 206 10.56 -16.18 -0.47
N ARG A 207 11.81 -15.73 -0.38
CA ARG A 207 12.17 -14.32 -0.32
C ARG A 207 12.16 -13.77 -1.75
N LEU A 208 11.32 -12.77 -2.01
CA LEU A 208 11.27 -12.07 -3.29
C LEU A 208 11.90 -10.69 -3.17
N ILE A 209 12.49 -10.23 -4.28
CA ILE A 209 13.13 -8.92 -4.38
C ILE A 209 12.77 -8.23 -5.70
N LEU A 210 12.51 -6.94 -5.63
CA LEU A 210 12.42 -6.01 -6.76
C LEU A 210 13.54 -4.98 -6.61
N ALA A 211 14.54 -5.04 -7.49
CA ALA A 211 15.56 -4.01 -7.58
C ALA A 211 14.97 -2.76 -8.25
N VAL A 212 15.22 -1.58 -7.67
CA VAL A 212 14.81 -0.30 -8.23
C VAL A 212 16.05 0.35 -8.86
N PRO A 213 16.11 0.48 -10.20
CA PRO A 213 17.18 1.21 -10.84
C PRO A 213 17.16 2.66 -10.35
N THR A 214 18.33 3.20 -10.01
CA THR A 214 18.48 4.65 -9.87
C THR A 214 18.32 5.24 -11.26
N ASP A 215 17.26 6.01 -11.48
CA ASP A 215 17.15 6.83 -12.69
C ASP A 215 18.36 7.75 -12.67
N GLY A 216 19.30 7.50 -13.58
CA GLY A 216 20.48 8.34 -13.73
C GLY A 216 20.00 9.76 -14.02
N SER A 217 20.11 10.65 -13.03
CA SER A 217 20.17 12.09 -13.27
C SER A 217 21.39 12.36 -14.16
N SER A 218 21.14 12.20 -15.44
CA SER A 218 21.92 12.74 -16.54
C SER A 218 21.57 14.21 -16.62
N SER A 219 22.25 14.99 -15.79
CA SER A 219 22.67 16.35 -16.14
C SER A 219 24.19 16.31 -16.13
N ASP A 220 24.75 15.89 -17.26
CA ASP A 220 26.18 15.93 -17.58
C ASP A 220 26.63 17.40 -17.80
N ASP A 221 26.41 18.30 -16.83
CA ASP A 221 26.77 19.72 -16.94
C ASP A 221 27.68 20.25 -15.80
N ASP A 222 28.22 19.38 -14.93
CA ASP A 222 29.21 19.78 -13.91
C ASP A 222 30.52 18.99 -14.06
N ASP A 223 31.21 19.21 -15.18
CA ASP A 223 32.55 18.64 -15.44
C ASP A 223 33.69 19.47 -14.81
N ASP A 224 33.43 20.68 -14.27
CA ASP A 224 34.50 21.55 -13.79
C ASP A 224 34.95 21.34 -12.33
N GLU A 225 34.15 20.70 -11.46
CA GLU A 225 34.53 20.47 -10.04
C GLU A 225 35.16 19.10 -9.74
N ARG A 226 35.18 18.15 -10.69
CA ARG A 226 35.65 16.76 -10.41
C ARG A 226 37.15 16.56 -10.57
N SER A 227 37.89 17.61 -10.89
CA SER A 227 39.35 17.58 -11.06
C SER A 227 40.15 17.42 -9.75
N HIS A 228 39.50 17.39 -8.58
CA HIS A 228 40.15 17.31 -7.26
C HIS A 228 39.90 15.99 -6.51
N LEU A 229 39.01 15.11 -6.97
CA LEU A 229 38.75 13.82 -6.32
C LEU A 229 39.79 12.75 -6.71
N PRO A 230 40.12 11.74 -5.89
CA PRO A 230 41.05 10.69 -6.27
C PRO A 230 40.57 9.92 -7.53
N PRO A 231 41.47 9.44 -8.41
CA PRO A 231 41.12 8.86 -9.73
C PRO A 231 40.09 7.71 -9.69
N MET A 232 40.07 6.97 -8.58
CA MET A 232 39.16 5.84 -8.37
C MET A 232 37.69 6.27 -8.22
N MET A 233 37.44 7.49 -7.77
CA MET A 233 36.09 8.05 -7.56
C MET A 233 35.53 8.81 -8.77
N ARG A 234 36.36 9.04 -9.81
CA ARG A 234 35.96 9.75 -11.03
C ARG A 234 35.34 8.85 -12.10
N SER A 235 35.46 7.52 -11.97
CA SER A 235 35.05 6.59 -13.02
C SER A 235 33.59 6.16 -12.89
N SER A 236 32.76 6.46 -13.89
CA SER A 236 31.39 5.92 -14.04
C SER A 236 31.37 4.37 -14.04
N ARG A 237 32.48 3.75 -14.45
CA ARG A 237 32.68 2.29 -14.42
C ARG A 237 32.75 1.72 -13.00
N PHE A 238 33.07 2.52 -11.97
CA PHE A 238 33.10 2.05 -10.58
C PHE A 238 31.68 1.89 -10.01
N ARG A 239 30.76 2.82 -10.31
CA ARG A 239 29.34 2.70 -9.95
C ARG A 239 28.67 1.53 -10.67
N GLN A 240 28.97 1.35 -11.96
CA GLN A 240 28.46 0.22 -12.73
C GLN A 240 29.05 -1.14 -12.30
N ARG A 241 30.25 -1.15 -11.70
CA ARG A 241 30.85 -2.34 -11.07
C ARG A 241 30.20 -2.72 -9.73
N MET A 242 29.64 -1.78 -8.97
CA MET A 242 28.85 -2.07 -7.77
C MET A 242 27.49 -2.66 -8.15
N ALA A 243 26.77 -2.06 -9.12
CA ALA A 243 25.50 -2.58 -9.61
C ALA A 243 25.60 -4.00 -10.21
N ARG A 244 26.72 -4.32 -10.89
CA ARG A 244 26.97 -5.68 -11.43
C ARG A 244 27.54 -6.67 -10.40
N ARG A 245 28.04 -6.23 -9.24
CA ARG A 245 28.55 -7.14 -8.20
C ARG A 245 27.45 -7.73 -7.32
N VAL A 246 26.24 -7.17 -7.33
CA VAL A 246 25.09 -7.67 -6.56
C VAL A 246 24.48 -8.93 -7.21
N ILE A 247 24.76 -9.21 -8.49
CA ILE A 247 24.44 -10.51 -9.10
C ILE A 247 25.70 -11.38 -9.10
N ARG A 248 26.08 -11.85 -7.92
CA ARG A 248 26.74 -13.15 -7.80
C ARG A 248 25.84 -14.03 -6.97
N ILE A 249 25.13 -14.92 -7.66
CA ILE A 249 24.57 -16.12 -7.06
C ILE A 249 25.76 -16.85 -6.44
N SER A 250 25.87 -16.77 -5.11
CA SER A 250 26.73 -17.68 -4.37
C SER A 250 26.08 -19.04 -4.48
N ALA A 251 26.81 -20.03 -5.00
CA ALA A 251 26.46 -21.41 -4.75
C ALA A 251 26.45 -21.62 -3.23
N TYR A 252 25.48 -22.41 -2.80
CA TYR A 252 25.27 -22.82 -1.41
C TYR A 252 26.55 -23.45 -0.84
N ASP A 253 27.01 -22.95 0.30
CA ASP A 253 27.83 -23.71 1.25
C ASP A 253 27.01 -23.83 2.55
N ASP A 254 26.67 -25.07 2.89
CA ASP A 254 25.71 -25.50 3.94
C ASP A 254 26.30 -25.51 5.37
N GLU A 255 27.39 -24.77 5.62
CA GLU A 255 28.06 -24.79 6.92
C GLU A 255 28.22 -23.38 7.49
N GLU A 256 27.22 -22.95 8.26
CA GLU A 256 27.36 -22.10 9.46
C GLU A 256 25.98 -21.53 9.81
N ASP A 257 25.21 -22.23 10.66
CA ASP A 257 24.21 -21.62 11.57
C ASP A 257 23.71 -22.68 12.57
N ASP A 258 24.64 -23.39 13.21
CA ASP A 258 24.41 -24.09 14.48
C ASP A 258 25.08 -23.29 15.58
N VAL A 259 24.42 -22.25 16.13
CA VAL A 259 24.51 -21.82 17.56
C VAL A 259 23.46 -20.73 17.77
N SER A 260 22.35 -21.08 18.42
CA SER A 260 21.65 -20.24 19.42
C SER A 260 20.34 -20.88 19.85
N GLY A 261 20.45 -21.96 20.63
CA GLY A 261 19.34 -22.53 21.38
C GLY A 261 19.77 -22.81 22.82
N ARG A 262 19.59 -21.82 23.70
CA ARG A 262 19.47 -22.00 25.16
C ARG A 262 18.54 -20.93 25.72
#